data_AF-A0A1F6HR37-F1
#
_entry.id   AF-A0A1F6HR37-F1
#
_cell.length_a   1.000
_cell.length_b   1.000
_cell.length_c   1.000
_cell.angle_alpha   90.00
_cell.angle_beta   90.00
_cell.angle_gamma   90.00
#
_symmetry.space_group_name_H-M   'P 1'
#
loop_
_entity.id
_entity.type
_entity.pdbx_description
1 polymer ?
#
loop_
_entity_poly.entity_id
_entity_poly.type
_entity_poly.pdbx_seq_one_letter_code
_entity_poly.pdbx_strand_id
1 'polypeptide(L)'
;MVVKRKTKVNIKKFVAIVAGVICLFLIFVLVNIAFKKITRSIPTNYETSEKIIAPLTKGDFKQELKKKLSEKNIIFESFKEATESGVFIGKIKDGPIVYFSDNKDVVWLVSSLQLITSRFTIEGKRPTTIDLRQSKPIVKFE
;
A
#
# COMPACT_ATOMS: atom_id res chain seq x y z
N MET A 1 -44.97 69.03 -8.40
CA MET A 1 -44.95 68.16 -7.21
C MET A 1 -44.93 66.71 -7.67
N VAL A 2 -44.16 65.86 -6.97
CA VAL A 2 -44.18 64.38 -6.97
C VAL A 2 -43.68 63.64 -8.23
N VAL A 3 -42.41 63.19 -8.20
CA VAL A 3 -42.06 61.83 -8.69
C VAL A 3 -40.96 61.25 -7.78
N LYS A 4 -41.35 60.58 -6.69
CA LYS A 4 -40.45 59.76 -5.86
C LYS A 4 -41.19 58.51 -5.40
N ARG A 5 -41.42 57.52 -6.28
CA ARG A 5 -41.94 56.20 -5.84
C ARG A 5 -41.82 55.04 -6.83
N LYS A 6 -40.73 54.86 -7.59
CA LYS A 6 -40.55 53.63 -8.41
C LYS A 6 -39.17 52.94 -8.37
N THR A 7 -38.18 53.49 -7.67
CA THR A 7 -36.80 52.94 -7.66
C THR A 7 -36.53 51.91 -6.55
N LYS A 8 -37.23 51.97 -5.41
CA LYS A 8 -37.00 51.05 -4.27
C LYS A 8 -37.35 49.59 -4.55
N VAL A 9 -38.30 49.32 -5.46
CA VAL A 9 -38.77 47.95 -5.74
C VAL A 9 -37.78 47.19 -6.63
N ASN A 10 -37.13 47.88 -7.58
CA ASN A 10 -36.14 47.26 -8.47
C ASN A 10 -34.81 46.98 -7.76
N ILE A 11 -34.42 47.82 -6.79
CA ILE A 11 -33.21 47.58 -5.97
C ILE A 11 -33.38 46.35 -5.08
N LYS A 12 -34.55 46.16 -4.45
CA LYS A 12 -34.82 44.95 -3.65
C LYS A 12 -34.75 43.67 -4.48
N LYS A 13 -35.27 43.71 -5.71
CA LYS A 13 -35.16 42.59 -6.67
C LYS A 13 -33.72 42.32 -7.11
N PHE A 14 -32.95 43.38 -7.37
CA PHE A 14 -31.54 43.28 -7.71
C PHE A 14 -30.70 42.68 -6.57
N VAL A 15 -30.91 43.16 -5.33
CA VAL A 15 -30.24 42.62 -4.13
C VAL A 15 -30.60 41.14 -3.92
N ALA A 16 -31.87 40.75 -4.14
CA ALA A 16 -32.27 39.35 -4.04
C ALA A 16 -31.60 38.45 -5.09
N ILE A 17 -31.43 38.94 -6.33
CA ILE A 17 -30.73 38.21 -7.39
C ILE A 17 -29.25 38.06 -7.04
N VAL A 18 -28.58 39.14 -6.62
CA VAL A 18 -27.16 39.12 -6.23
C VAL A 18 -26.94 38.19 -5.04
N ALA A 19 -27.81 38.23 -4.03
CA ALA A 19 -27.75 37.31 -2.90
C ALA A 19 -27.94 35.84 -3.32
N GLY A 20 -28.84 35.58 -4.29
CA GLY A 20 -29.04 34.25 -4.86
C GLY A 20 -27.78 33.70 -5.55
N VAL A 21 -27.09 34.54 -6.33
CA VAL A 21 -25.84 34.15 -7.02
C VAL A 21 -24.73 33.85 -6.00
N ILE A 22 -24.61 34.67 -4.95
CA ILE A 22 -23.64 34.42 -3.87
C ILE A 22 -23.96 33.10 -3.14
N CYS A 23 -25.23 32.82 -2.86
CA CYS A 23 -25.64 31.55 -2.26
C CYS A 23 -25.29 30.34 -3.14
N LEU A 24 -25.54 30.41 -4.44
CA LEU A 24 -25.16 29.34 -5.37
C LEU A 24 -23.65 29.11 -5.42
N PHE A 25 -22.87 30.18 -5.39
CA PHE A 25 -21.41 30.10 -5.34
C PHE A 25 -20.92 29.41 -4.05
N LEU A 26 -21.52 29.76 -2.90
CA LEU A 26 -21.19 29.12 -1.62
C LEU A 26 -21.53 27.62 -1.61
N ILE A 27 -22.68 27.25 -2.17
CA ILE A 27 -23.08 25.83 -2.31
C ILE A 27 -22.06 25.08 -3.18
N PHE A 28 -21.64 25.67 -4.31
CA PHE A 28 -20.63 25.06 -5.18
C PHE A 28 -19.30 24.81 -4.46
N VAL A 29 -18.81 25.78 -3.67
CA VAL A 29 -17.58 25.62 -2.89
C VAL A 29 -17.71 24.51 -1.84
N LEU A 30 -18.82 24.47 -1.11
CA LEU A 30 -19.07 23.42 -0.10
C LEU A 30 -19.13 22.02 -0.71
N VAL A 31 -19.76 21.89 -1.88
CA VAL A 31 -19.83 20.64 -2.64
C VAL A 31 -18.41 20.18 -3.02
N ASN A 32 -17.56 21.05 -3.55
CA ASN A 32 -16.18 20.69 -3.90
C ASN A 32 -15.35 20.23 -2.70
N ILE A 33 -15.51 20.86 -1.53
CA ILE A 33 -14.83 20.46 -0.28
C ILE A 33 -15.30 19.07 0.17
N ALA A 34 -16.61 18.79 0.09
CA ALA A 34 -17.17 17.49 0.43
C ALA A 34 -16.69 16.38 -0.53
N PHE A 35 -16.66 16.65 -1.83
CA PHE A 35 -16.12 15.72 -2.83
C PHE A 35 -14.64 15.41 -2.59
N LYS A 36 -13.81 16.40 -2.23
CA LYS A 36 -12.38 16.18 -1.90
C LYS A 36 -12.18 15.30 -0.66
N LYS A 37 -13.11 15.33 0.31
CA LYS A 37 -13.06 14.41 1.47
C LYS A 37 -13.46 12.99 1.10
N ILE A 38 -14.48 12.84 0.25
CA ILE A 38 -14.97 11.53 -0.22
C ILE A 38 -13.91 10.81 -1.07
N THR A 39 -13.26 11.51 -2.00
CA THR A 39 -12.20 10.89 -2.83
C THR A 39 -10.95 10.52 -2.06
N ARG A 40 -10.70 11.12 -0.88
CA ARG A 40 -9.59 10.74 0.00
C ARG A 40 -9.83 9.41 0.73
N SER A 41 -11.06 8.90 0.75
CA SER A 41 -11.46 7.66 1.45
C SER A 41 -11.71 6.48 0.51
N ILE A 42 -11.60 6.66 -0.80
CA ILE A 42 -11.71 5.58 -1.77
C ILE A 42 -10.29 5.14 -2.13
N PRO A 43 -9.83 3.94 -1.71
CA PRO A 43 -8.59 3.38 -2.24
C PRO A 43 -8.82 3.05 -3.71
N THR A 44 -8.32 3.90 -4.61
CA THR A 44 -8.26 3.63 -6.05
C THR A 44 -7.18 2.59 -6.32
N ASN A 45 -7.48 1.32 -5.99
CA ASN A 45 -6.64 0.17 -6.34
C ASN A 45 -7.03 -0.39 -7.72
N TYR A 46 -6.98 0.46 -8.74
CA TYR A 46 -7.15 0.04 -10.14
C TYR A 46 -6.02 0.61 -11.00
N GLU A 47 -4.79 0.40 -10.56
CA GLU A 47 -3.65 0.36 -11.47
C GLU A 47 -2.91 -0.95 -11.21
N THR A 48 -3.22 -1.96 -12.01
CA THR A 48 -2.22 -2.96 -12.40
C THR A 48 -1.24 -2.24 -13.34
N SER A 49 -0.52 -1.26 -12.79
CA SER A 49 0.77 -0.88 -13.32
C SER A 49 1.68 -2.02 -12.90
N GLU A 50 2.32 -2.69 -13.87
CA GLU A 50 3.50 -3.48 -13.58
C GLU A 50 4.46 -2.54 -12.86
N LYS A 51 4.44 -2.61 -11.53
CA LYS A 51 5.26 -1.80 -10.65
C LYS A 51 6.69 -2.14 -11.05
N ILE A 52 7.29 -1.28 -11.88
CA ILE A 52 8.73 -1.26 -12.09
C ILE A 52 9.27 -1.12 -10.67
N ILE A 53 9.79 -2.23 -10.14
CA ILE A 53 10.32 -2.29 -8.79
C ILE A 53 11.56 -1.41 -8.82
N ALA A 54 11.38 -0.13 -8.48
CA ALA A 54 12.50 0.74 -8.19
C ALA A 54 13.30 0.03 -7.09
N PRO A 55 14.61 -0.16 -7.25
CA PRO A 55 15.40 -0.82 -6.23
C PRO A 55 15.25 -0.02 -4.94
N LEU A 56 14.57 -0.60 -3.96
CA LEU A 56 14.70 -0.17 -2.57
C LEU A 56 16.21 -0.13 -2.32
N THR A 57 16.71 0.99 -1.84
CA THR A 57 18.08 1.10 -1.34
C THR A 57 18.39 -0.13 -0.50
N LYS A 58 19.47 -0.88 -0.78
CA LYS A 58 19.71 -2.22 -0.18
C LYS A 58 19.55 -2.25 1.36
N GLY A 59 19.88 -1.13 2.02
CA GLY A 59 19.67 -0.94 3.46
C GLY A 59 18.20 -0.93 3.92
N ASP A 60 17.28 -0.39 3.11
CA ASP A 60 15.84 -0.37 3.39
C ASP A 60 15.21 -1.75 3.22
N PHE A 61 15.57 -2.48 2.15
CA PHE A 61 14.97 -3.79 1.88
C PHE A 61 15.16 -4.76 3.05
N LYS A 62 16.39 -4.84 3.57
CA LYS A 62 16.72 -5.72 4.71
C LYS A 62 15.92 -5.36 5.96
N GLN A 63 15.76 -4.08 6.25
CA GLN A 63 15.01 -3.61 7.42
C GLN A 63 13.51 -3.86 7.25
N GLU A 64 12.96 -3.56 6.07
CA GLU A 64 11.57 -3.80 5.76
C GLU A 64 11.21 -5.29 5.81
N LEU A 65 12.07 -6.15 5.24
CA LEU A 65 11.91 -7.59 5.27
C LEU A 65 11.90 -8.11 6.71
N LYS A 66 12.89 -7.71 7.54
CA LYS A 66 12.93 -8.08 8.96
C LYS A 66 11.67 -7.63 9.71
N LYS A 67 11.22 -6.40 9.47
CA LYS A 67 10.01 -5.85 10.09
C LYS A 67 8.79 -6.70 9.75
N LYS A 68 8.51 -6.94 8.47
CA LYS A 68 7.34 -7.71 8.02
C LYS A 68 7.40 -9.19 8.46
N LEU A 69 8.58 -9.79 8.50
CA LEU A 69 8.76 -11.16 9.03
C LEU A 69 8.43 -11.21 10.53
N SER A 70 8.85 -10.20 11.30
CA SER A 70 8.53 -10.09 12.72
C SER A 70 7.04 -9.88 12.97
N GLU A 71 6.34 -9.08 12.16
CA GLU A 71 4.88 -8.89 12.23
C GLU A 71 4.11 -10.21 12.02
N LYS A 72 4.71 -11.18 11.31
CA LYS A 72 4.16 -12.52 11.08
C LYS A 72 4.65 -13.57 12.07
N ASN A 73 5.36 -13.17 13.13
CA ASN A 73 5.97 -14.05 14.13
C ASN A 73 6.95 -15.10 13.52
N ILE A 74 7.60 -14.77 12.40
CA ILE A 74 8.62 -15.62 11.79
C ILE A 74 9.98 -15.24 12.37
N ILE A 75 10.48 -16.08 13.28
CA ILE A 75 11.72 -15.82 14.04
C ILE A 75 12.90 -16.48 13.32
N PHE A 76 13.95 -15.70 13.08
CA PHE A 76 15.20 -16.17 12.49
C PHE A 76 16.28 -16.35 13.55
N GLU A 77 16.96 -17.50 13.55
CA GLU A 77 18.18 -17.75 14.33
C GLU A 77 19.38 -16.99 13.75
N SER A 78 19.45 -16.93 12.42
CA SER A 78 20.47 -16.15 11.73
C SER A 78 19.89 -15.55 10.45
N PHE A 79 20.36 -14.35 10.12
CA PHE A 79 19.97 -13.64 8.89
C PHE A 79 21.20 -12.93 8.33
N LYS A 80 21.74 -13.45 7.22
CA LYS A 80 22.96 -13.01 6.58
C LYS A 80 22.66 -12.49 5.18
N GLU A 81 23.47 -11.56 4.71
CA GLU A 81 23.48 -11.09 3.34
C GLU A 81 24.71 -11.69 2.66
N ALA A 82 24.54 -12.32 1.50
CA ALA A 82 25.66 -12.83 0.72
C ALA A 82 26.31 -11.65 0.00
N THR A 83 27.62 -11.49 0.20
CA THR A 83 28.44 -10.33 -0.18
C THR A 83 27.97 -9.64 -1.46
N GLU A 84 27.44 -8.42 -1.31
CA GLU A 84 26.98 -7.48 -2.34
C GLU A 84 25.98 -7.99 -3.40
N SER A 85 25.54 -9.25 -3.29
CA SER A 85 24.77 -9.95 -4.33
C SER A 85 23.27 -9.70 -4.31
N GLY A 86 22.76 -8.93 -3.34
CA GLY A 86 21.31 -8.75 -3.15
C GLY A 86 20.60 -10.02 -2.68
N VAL A 87 21.36 -11.05 -2.29
CA VAL A 87 20.83 -12.32 -1.78
C VAL A 87 20.90 -12.32 -0.26
N PHE A 88 19.79 -12.69 0.38
CA PHE A 88 19.71 -12.85 1.82
C PHE A 88 19.41 -14.29 2.17
N ILE A 89 20.06 -14.78 3.22
CA ILE A 89 19.95 -16.14 3.70
C ILE A 89 19.51 -16.08 5.16
N GLY A 90 18.36 -16.65 5.45
CA GLY A 90 17.80 -16.71 6.79
C GLY A 90 17.56 -18.14 7.26
N LYS A 91 18.02 -18.48 8.46
CA LYS A 91 17.63 -19.72 9.14
C LYS A 91 16.45 -19.44 10.05
N ILE A 92 15.29 -20.04 9.78
CA ILE A 92 14.13 -19.96 10.69
C ILE A 92 14.40 -20.86 11.90
N LYS A 93 14.02 -20.39 13.09
CA LYS A 93 14.11 -21.15 14.33
C LYS A 93 13.34 -22.47 14.21
N ASP A 94 14.00 -23.59 14.48
CA ASP A 94 13.44 -24.94 14.35
C ASP A 94 12.84 -25.24 12.96
N GLY A 95 13.30 -24.53 11.92
CA GLY A 95 12.68 -24.50 10.61
C GLY A 95 13.65 -24.50 9.43
N PRO A 96 13.16 -24.22 8.21
CA PRO A 96 13.98 -24.29 7.00
C PRO A 96 15.00 -23.17 6.90
N ILE A 97 16.01 -23.40 6.07
CA ILE A 97 16.85 -22.32 5.52
C ILE A 97 16.06 -21.67 4.37
N VAL A 98 16.02 -20.34 4.37
CA VAL A 98 15.28 -19.53 3.39
C VAL A 98 16.20 -18.60 2.64
N TYR A 99 16.09 -18.58 1.31
CA TYR A 99 16.81 -17.68 0.42
C TYR A 99 15.87 -16.61 -0.12
N PHE A 100 16.27 -15.35 0.00
CA PHE A 100 15.56 -14.17 -0.50
C PHE A 100 16.43 -13.39 -1.49
N SER A 101 15.81 -12.56 -2.31
CA SER A 101 16.49 -11.58 -3.16
C SER A 101 15.83 -10.20 -3.02
N ASP A 102 16.64 -9.14 -3.02
CA ASP A 102 16.19 -7.74 -3.03
C ASP A 102 15.45 -7.34 -4.32
N ASN A 103 15.53 -8.14 -5.37
CA ASN A 103 14.78 -7.92 -6.61
C ASN A 103 13.32 -8.39 -6.54
N LYS A 104 12.86 -8.89 -5.39
CA LYS A 104 11.47 -9.34 -5.17
C LYS A 104 10.75 -8.38 -4.23
N ASP A 105 9.43 -8.30 -4.40
CA ASP A 105 8.56 -7.57 -3.48
C ASP A 105 8.56 -8.22 -2.08
N VAL A 106 8.78 -7.41 -1.04
CA VAL A 106 8.88 -7.88 0.35
C VAL A 106 7.58 -8.52 0.83
N VAL A 107 6.42 -7.97 0.43
CA VAL A 107 5.11 -8.52 0.82
C VAL A 107 4.93 -9.90 0.21
N TRP A 108 5.26 -10.05 -1.08
CA TRP A 108 5.22 -11.34 -1.75
C TRP A 108 6.14 -12.37 -1.08
N LEU A 109 7.37 -11.99 -0.71
CA LEU A 109 8.30 -12.88 -0.03
C LEU A 109 7.75 -13.39 1.31
N VAL A 110 7.24 -12.50 2.14
CA VAL A 110 6.72 -12.85 3.48
C VAL A 110 5.45 -13.69 3.37
N SER A 111 4.52 -13.32 2.50
CA SER A 111 3.28 -14.07 2.28
C SER A 111 3.54 -15.47 1.72
N SER A 112 4.47 -15.58 0.75
CA SER A 112 4.86 -16.88 0.18
C SER A 112 5.50 -17.77 1.23
N LEU A 113 6.42 -17.22 2.03
CA LEU A 113 7.05 -17.96 3.12
C LEU A 113 6.00 -18.47 4.13
N GLN A 114 5.09 -17.60 4.57
CA GLN A 114 4.02 -17.97 5.50
C GLN A 114 3.13 -19.08 4.94
N LEU A 115 2.78 -19.02 3.65
CA LEU A 115 1.96 -20.03 3.01
C LEU A 115 2.67 -21.39 2.96
N ILE A 116 3.95 -21.39 2.58
CA ILE A 116 4.75 -22.61 2.49
C ILE A 116 4.93 -23.22 3.88
N THR A 117 5.36 -22.44 4.89
CA THR A 117 5.60 -22.99 6.22
C THR A 117 4.33 -23.46 6.93
N SER A 118 3.16 -22.90 6.60
CA SER A 118 1.88 -23.30 7.20
C SER A 118 1.21 -24.49 6.54
N ARG A 119 1.46 -24.74 5.24
CA ARG A 119 0.70 -25.73 4.46
C ARG A 119 1.54 -26.81 3.81
N PHE A 120 2.81 -26.56 3.50
CA PHE A 120 3.62 -27.52 2.77
C PHE A 120 4.22 -28.54 3.72
N THR A 121 3.64 -29.73 3.71
CA THR A 121 4.24 -30.95 4.23
C THR A 121 4.16 -32.03 3.16
N ILE A 122 5.20 -32.86 3.06
CA ILE A 122 5.19 -34.06 2.21
C ILE A 122 5.41 -35.24 3.14
N GLU A 123 4.45 -36.15 3.20
CA GLU A 123 4.52 -37.35 4.06
C GLU A 123 4.80 -37.02 5.53
N GLY A 124 4.24 -35.90 6.02
CA GLY A 124 4.47 -35.40 7.38
C GLY A 124 5.81 -34.69 7.60
N LYS A 125 6.71 -34.70 6.61
CA LYS A 125 8.00 -33.99 6.66
C LYS A 125 7.81 -32.50 6.38
N ARG A 126 8.50 -31.67 7.16
CA ARG A 126 8.54 -30.22 6.98
C ARG A 126 9.63 -29.84 5.98
N PRO A 127 9.52 -28.69 5.29
CA PRO A 127 10.57 -28.20 4.42
C PRO A 127 11.89 -28.01 5.18
N THR A 128 12.99 -28.39 4.54
CA THR A 128 14.36 -28.12 5.04
C THR A 128 14.96 -26.88 4.40
N THR A 129 14.58 -26.61 3.14
CA THR A 129 15.04 -25.45 2.37
C THR A 129 13.91 -24.84 1.56
N ILE A 130 13.85 -23.51 1.54
CA ILE A 130 12.92 -22.73 0.73
C ILE A 130 13.71 -21.66 -0.04
N ASP A 131 13.65 -21.68 -1.37
CA ASP A 131 14.24 -20.65 -2.22
C ASP A 131 13.14 -19.77 -2.84
N LEU A 132 13.09 -18.51 -2.42
CA LEU A 132 12.12 -17.51 -2.88
C LEU A 132 12.73 -16.51 -3.88
N ARG A 133 13.95 -16.75 -4.36
CA ARG A 133 14.60 -15.87 -5.35
C ARG A 133 13.94 -15.99 -6.73
N GLN A 134 13.31 -17.11 -7.00
CA GLN A 134 12.61 -17.40 -8.25
C GLN A 134 11.14 -17.01 -8.17
N SER A 135 10.50 -16.71 -9.31
CA SER A 135 9.06 -16.40 -9.35
C SER A 135 8.17 -17.57 -8.92
N LYS A 136 8.67 -18.80 -9.07
CA LYS A 136 8.08 -20.01 -8.49
C LYS A 136 8.99 -20.49 -7.35
N PRO A 137 8.50 -20.49 -6.09
CA PRO A 137 9.29 -20.98 -4.95
C PRO A 137 9.77 -22.41 -5.15
N ILE A 138 11.04 -22.67 -4.81
CA ILE A 138 11.60 -24.03 -4.79
C ILE A 138 11.64 -24.49 -3.34
N VAL A 139 11.01 -25.63 -3.06
CA VAL A 139 10.93 -26.20 -1.71
C VAL A 139 11.60 -27.56 -1.71
N LYS A 140 12.52 -27.79 -0.78
CA LYS A 140 13.18 -29.08 -0.59
C LYS A 140 12.79 -29.68 0.76
N PHE A 141 12.74 -31.00 0.77
CA PHE A 141 12.43 -31.85 1.92
C PHE A 141 13.58 -32.85 2.08
N GLU A 142 13.84 -33.29 3.30
CA GLU A 142 14.79 -34.38 3.63
C GLU A 142 14.05 -35.48 4.40
#